data_AF-A0A3D5DZ08-F1
#
_entry.id   AF-A0A3D5DZ08-F1
#
_cell.length_a   1.000
_cell.length_b   1.000
_cell.length_c   1.000
_cell.angle_alpha   90.00
_cell.angle_beta   90.00
_cell.angle_gamma   90.00
#
_symmetry.space_group_name_H-M   'P 1'
#
loop_
_entity.id
_entity.type
_entity.pdbx_description
1 polymer ?
#
loop_
_entity_poly.entity_id
_entity_poly.type
_entity_poly.pdbx_seq_one_letter_code
_entity_poly.pdbx_strand_id
1 'polypeptide(L)'
;MTINNLCCDICGRLLTGPRDGVRFVYHPGKPELRDAAGLACQACWDDAVREFGHAGKGRCASCGAVVSRLASLHLRRYDDPQSWRLCAPDAVGFLNTLRTVEPKLDPATFRFPFAAGTRHVAGDEGQDRNPE
;
A
#
# COMPACT_ATOMS: atom_id res chain seq x y z
N MET A 1 -16.64 -27.50 -4.77
CA MET A 1 -17.11 -26.65 -3.65
C MET A 1 -17.05 -25.21 -4.13
N THR A 2 -18.18 -24.62 -4.50
CA THR A 2 -18.26 -23.26 -5.06
C THR A 2 -18.50 -22.28 -3.92
N ILE A 3 -17.47 -21.49 -3.58
CA ILE A 3 -17.56 -20.41 -2.61
C ILE A 3 -18.41 -19.30 -3.26
N ASN A 4 -19.70 -19.26 -2.93
CA ASN A 4 -20.67 -18.35 -3.56
C ASN A 4 -20.93 -17.06 -2.75
N ASN A 5 -20.23 -16.87 -1.62
CA ASN A 5 -20.44 -15.73 -0.74
C ASN A 5 -19.18 -14.86 -0.66
N LEU A 6 -18.70 -14.40 -1.81
CA LEU A 6 -17.63 -13.40 -1.84
C LEU A 6 -18.23 -12.05 -1.46
N CYS A 7 -17.62 -11.34 -0.51
CA CYS A 7 -18.06 -10.02 -0.11
C CYS A 7 -16.97 -8.99 -0.44
N CYS A 8 -17.38 -7.76 -0.72
CA CYS A 8 -16.46 -6.63 -0.78
C CYS A 8 -15.82 -6.41 0.59
N ASP A 9 -14.50 -6.41 0.65
CA ASP A 9 -13.73 -6.16 1.87
C ASP A 9 -13.93 -4.73 2.38
N ILE A 10 -14.34 -3.78 1.54
CA ILE A 10 -14.53 -2.38 1.94
C ILE A 10 -15.94 -2.16 2.49
N CYS A 11 -16.98 -2.45 1.70
CA CYS A 11 -18.37 -2.14 2.06
C CYS A 11 -19.20 -3.36 2.52
N GLY A 12 -18.63 -4.57 2.45
CA GLY A 12 -19.33 -5.80 2.84
C GLY A 12 -20.40 -6.30 1.88
N ARG A 13 -20.64 -5.61 0.77
CA ARG A 13 -21.63 -6.02 -0.24
C ARG A 13 -21.29 -7.41 -0.79
N LEU A 14 -22.31 -8.27 -0.87
CA LEU A 14 -22.22 -9.57 -1.53
C LEU A 14 -21.94 -9.38 -3.04
N LEU A 15 -20.96 -10.13 -3.54
CA LEU A 15 -20.54 -10.18 -4.93
C LEU A 15 -21.12 -11.46 -5.55
N THR A 16 -22.13 -11.28 -6.40
CA THR A 16 -22.91 -12.38 -6.97
C THR A 16 -22.18 -13.16 -8.07
N GLY A 17 -21.10 -12.59 -8.63
CA GLY A 17 -20.25 -13.28 -9.58
C GLY A 17 -18.84 -12.68 -9.69
N PRO A 18 -17.94 -13.37 -10.42
CA PRO A 18 -16.53 -12.97 -10.54
C PRO A 18 -16.31 -11.61 -11.20
N ARG A 19 -17.28 -11.12 -11.98
CA ARG A 19 -17.21 -9.81 -12.65
C ARG A 19 -17.63 -8.65 -11.75
N ASP A 20 -18.24 -8.94 -10.60
CA ASP A 20 -18.75 -7.92 -9.67
C ASP A 20 -17.66 -7.43 -8.71
N GLY A 21 -16.52 -8.13 -8.68
CA GLY A 21 -15.40 -7.87 -7.79
C GLY A 21 -14.09 -7.58 -8.51
N VAL A 22 -13.30 -6.68 -7.93
CA VAL A 22 -11.93 -6.38 -8.32
C VAL A 22 -11.00 -7.01 -7.29
N ARG A 23 -10.17 -7.95 -7.74
CA ARG A 23 -9.07 -8.48 -6.92
C ARG A 23 -7.91 -7.50 -6.91
N PHE A 24 -7.36 -7.26 -5.73
CA PHE A 24 -6.20 -6.40 -5.56
C PHE A 24 -5.17 -7.05 -4.65
N VAL A 25 -3.94 -6.56 -4.78
CA VAL A 25 -2.78 -7.05 -4.06
C VAL A 25 -2.15 -5.89 -3.31
N TYR A 26 -1.74 -6.12 -2.07
CA TYR A 26 -0.95 -5.15 -1.33
C TYR A 26 0.25 -5.77 -0.61
N HIS A 27 1.33 -5.01 -0.43
CA HIS A 27 2.51 -5.46 0.30
C HIS A 27 3.33 -4.29 0.92
N PRO A 28 4.05 -4.50 2.02
CA PRO A 28 4.81 -3.45 2.72
C PRO A 28 6.19 -3.20 2.07
N GLY A 29 6.26 -3.08 0.73
CA GLY A 29 7.50 -2.80 0.01
C GLY A 29 8.36 -4.01 -0.40
N LYS A 30 8.17 -5.16 0.25
CA LYS A 30 8.71 -6.47 -0.14
C LYS A 30 7.64 -7.33 -0.84
N PRO A 31 7.73 -7.58 -2.16
CA PRO A 31 6.72 -8.32 -2.91
C PRO A 31 6.47 -9.75 -2.41
N GLU A 32 7.45 -10.33 -1.71
CA GLU A 32 7.37 -11.67 -1.12
C GLU A 32 6.33 -11.71 0.03
N LEU A 33 6.01 -10.56 0.62
CA LEU A 33 5.02 -10.39 1.68
C LEU A 33 3.69 -9.84 1.13
N ARG A 34 3.36 -10.20 -0.11
CA ARG A 34 2.11 -9.79 -0.74
C ARG A 34 0.92 -10.53 -0.14
N ASP A 35 -0.12 -9.78 0.12
CA ASP A 35 -1.46 -10.28 0.34
C ASP A 35 -2.25 -10.10 -0.96
N ALA A 36 -2.81 -11.19 -1.48
CA ALA A 36 -3.62 -11.23 -2.69
C ALA A 36 -5.08 -11.65 -2.41
N ALA A 37 -5.50 -11.63 -1.14
CA ALA A 37 -6.86 -11.92 -0.72
C ALA A 37 -7.82 -10.74 -0.90
N GLY A 38 -7.29 -9.53 -1.15
CA GLY A 38 -8.08 -8.31 -1.29
C GLY A 38 -9.13 -8.39 -2.39
N LEU A 39 -10.37 -8.11 -2.04
CA LEU A 39 -11.51 -8.12 -2.94
C LEU A 39 -12.44 -6.93 -2.69
N ALA A 40 -12.57 -6.03 -3.66
CA ALA A 40 -13.50 -4.90 -3.59
C ALA A 40 -14.63 -5.07 -4.61
N CYS A 41 -15.81 -4.50 -4.36
CA CYS A 41 -16.77 -4.28 -5.46
C CYS A 41 -16.22 -3.19 -6.39
N GLN A 42 -16.69 -3.17 -7.64
CA GLN A 42 -16.23 -2.19 -8.64
C GLN A 42 -16.31 -0.74 -8.13
N ALA A 43 -17.43 -0.35 -7.50
CA ALA A 43 -17.62 1.00 -6.98
C ALA A 43 -16.58 1.39 -5.91
N CYS A 44 -16.34 0.53 -4.92
CA CYS A 44 -15.34 0.79 -3.88
C CYS A 44 -13.91 0.84 -4.46
N TRP A 45 -13.63 0.01 -5.47
CA TRP A 45 -12.35 0.06 -6.16
C TRP A 45 -12.17 1.36 -6.94
N ASP A 46 -13.19 1.79 -7.69
CA ASP A 46 -13.16 3.02 -8.48
C ASP A 46 -13.02 4.25 -7.58
N ASP A 47 -13.68 4.27 -6.42
CA ASP A 47 -13.55 5.35 -5.44
C ASP A 47 -12.13 5.41 -4.88
N ALA A 48 -11.53 4.25 -4.53
CA ALA A 48 -10.15 4.19 -4.05
C ALA A 48 -9.15 4.67 -5.12
N VAL A 49 -9.30 4.21 -6.37
CA VAL A 49 -8.42 4.65 -7.48
C VAL A 49 -8.59 6.13 -7.78
N ARG A 50 -9.80 6.67 -7.67
CA ARG A 50 -10.05 8.12 -7.84
C ARG A 50 -9.32 8.93 -6.78
N GLU A 51 -9.31 8.46 -5.54
CA GLU A 51 -8.56 9.09 -4.44
C GLU A 51 -7.04 9.03 -4.68
N PHE A 52 -6.52 7.88 -5.12
CA PHE A 52 -5.09 7.69 -5.35
C PHE A 52 -4.58 8.34 -6.65
N GLY A 53 -5.47 8.67 -7.58
CA GLY A 53 -5.09 9.17 -8.90
C GLY A 53 -4.18 8.20 -9.64
N HIS A 54 -3.10 8.72 -10.24
CA HIS A 54 -2.19 7.94 -11.07
C HIS A 54 -1.09 7.26 -10.25
N ALA A 55 -0.77 6.01 -10.59
CA ALA A 55 0.35 5.29 -10.01
C ALA A 55 1.69 5.99 -10.32
N GLY A 56 2.24 6.68 -9.32
CA GLY A 56 3.49 7.43 -9.43
C GLY A 56 4.67 6.73 -8.73
N LYS A 57 5.88 6.88 -9.28
CA LYS A 57 7.10 6.38 -8.63
C LYS A 57 7.51 7.28 -7.46
N GLY A 58 7.76 6.68 -6.29
CA GLY A 58 8.44 7.35 -5.16
C GLY A 58 7.60 8.37 -4.40
N ARG A 59 6.29 8.46 -4.65
CA ARG A 59 5.37 9.36 -3.94
C ARG A 59 4.15 8.62 -3.43
N CYS A 60 3.61 9.09 -2.32
CA CYS A 60 2.30 8.69 -1.84
C CYS A 60 1.24 9.11 -2.86
N ALA A 61 0.37 8.19 -3.23
CA ALA A 61 -0.68 8.43 -4.19
C ALA A 61 -1.82 9.31 -3.62
N SER A 62 -2.02 9.30 -2.30
CA SER A 62 -3.03 10.13 -1.63
C SER A 62 -2.48 11.53 -1.30
N CYS A 63 -1.51 11.66 -0.38
CA CYS A 63 -1.00 12.98 0.03
C CYS A 63 0.17 13.56 -0.80
N GLY A 64 0.73 12.82 -1.77
CA GLY A 64 1.87 13.28 -2.60
C GLY A 64 3.26 13.27 -1.92
N ALA A 65 3.34 12.92 -0.64
CA ALA A 65 4.58 12.85 0.12
C ALA A 65 5.61 11.91 -0.52
N VAL A 66 6.90 12.24 -0.42
CA VAL A 66 7.96 11.35 -0.91
C VAL A 66 8.04 10.11 -0.03
N VAL A 67 8.05 8.93 -0.64
CA VAL A 67 8.11 7.64 0.07
C VAL A 67 9.14 6.70 -0.56
N SER A 68 9.92 6.02 0.29
CA SER A 68 10.83 4.97 -0.16
C SER A 68 10.06 3.69 -0.46
N ARG A 69 10.67 2.79 -1.25
CA ARG A 69 10.05 1.49 -1.57
C ARG A 69 9.71 0.68 -0.31
N LEU A 70 10.59 0.70 0.70
CA LEU A 70 10.50 -0.11 1.92
C LEU A 70 9.69 0.56 3.05
N ALA A 71 9.34 1.83 2.88
CA ALA A 71 8.53 2.62 3.81
C ALA A 71 7.20 3.06 3.18
N SER A 72 6.61 2.19 2.37
CA SER A 72 5.31 2.44 1.74
C SER A 72 4.53 1.14 1.56
N LEU A 73 3.20 1.24 1.61
CA LEU A 73 2.32 0.17 1.16
C LEU A 73 2.24 0.25 -0.36
N HIS A 74 2.53 -0.85 -1.04
CA HIS A 74 2.31 -0.96 -2.48
C HIS A 74 0.95 -1.61 -2.68
N LEU A 75 0.07 -0.98 -3.44
CA LEU A 75 -1.27 -1.44 -3.74
C LEU A 75 -1.43 -1.49 -5.26
N ARG A 76 -2.05 -2.55 -5.79
CA ARG A 76 -2.34 -2.66 -7.23
C ARG A 76 -3.52 -3.57 -7.50
N ARG A 77 -4.13 -3.43 -8.68
CA ARG A 77 -5.04 -4.44 -9.20
C ARG A 77 -4.28 -5.74 -9.48
N TYR A 78 -4.92 -6.89 -9.30
CA TYR A 78 -4.22 -8.18 -9.42
C TYR A 78 -3.62 -8.40 -10.82
N ASP A 79 -4.35 -7.99 -11.86
CA ASP A 79 -4.02 -8.08 -13.29
C ASP A 79 -3.25 -6.86 -13.84
N ASP A 80 -2.99 -5.84 -13.01
CA ASP A 80 -2.23 -4.65 -13.40
C ASP A 80 -0.85 -4.65 -12.72
N PRO A 81 0.26 -4.51 -13.47
CA PRO A 81 1.59 -4.40 -12.89
C PRO A 81 1.87 -3.05 -12.22
N GLN A 82 1.11 -1.99 -12.51
CA GLN A 82 1.29 -0.68 -11.90
C GLN A 82 0.80 -0.68 -10.46
N SER A 83 1.62 -0.13 -9.56
CA SER A 83 1.27 -0.01 -8.15
C SER A 83 1.25 1.44 -7.69
N TRP A 84 0.21 1.77 -6.93
CA TRP A 84 0.20 2.93 -6.06
C TRP A 84 1.09 2.66 -4.85
N ARG A 85 1.65 3.73 -4.30
CA ARG A 85 2.35 3.69 -3.01
C ARG A 85 1.60 4.56 -2.03
N LEU A 86 1.42 4.09 -0.81
CA LEU A 86 0.85 4.87 0.29
C LEU A 86 1.88 5.04 1.40
N CYS A 87 2.01 6.26 1.91
CA CYS A 87 2.79 6.52 3.13
C CYS A 87 2.12 5.85 4.34
N ALA A 88 2.77 5.81 5.49
CA ALA A 88 2.26 5.08 6.65
C ALA A 88 0.84 5.54 7.10
N PRO A 89 0.53 6.84 7.23
CA PRO A 89 -0.82 7.31 7.56
C PRO A 89 -1.87 6.87 6.53
N ASP A 90 -1.63 7.10 5.24
CA ASP A 90 -2.60 6.79 4.18
C ASP A 90 -2.75 5.28 3.98
N ALA A 91 -1.68 4.52 4.21
CA ALA A 91 -1.72 3.05 4.21
C ALA A 91 -2.60 2.53 5.35
N VAL A 92 -2.47 3.07 6.56
CA VAL A 92 -3.36 2.71 7.68
C VAL A 92 -4.79 3.10 7.37
N GLY A 93 -5.02 4.30 6.83
CA GLY A 93 -6.33 4.76 6.40
C GLY A 93 -7.00 3.76 5.46
N PHE A 94 -6.31 3.36 4.38
CA PHE A 94 -6.80 2.36 3.44
C PHE A 94 -6.98 0.97 4.09
N LEU A 95 -5.96 0.44 4.76
CA LEU A 95 -6.02 -0.91 5.36
C LEU A 95 -7.15 -1.03 6.39
N ASN A 96 -7.43 0.03 7.15
CA ASN A 96 -8.52 0.03 8.11
C ASN A 96 -9.91 0.07 7.47
N THR A 97 -10.04 0.44 6.19
CA THR A 97 -11.29 0.25 5.44
C THR A 97 -11.57 -1.21 5.14
N LEU A 98 -10.53 -2.06 5.13
CA LEU A 98 -10.69 -3.49 4.84
C LEU A 98 -11.22 -4.21 6.06
N ARG A 99 -12.34 -4.92 5.90
CA ARG A 99 -12.97 -5.76 6.92
C ARG A 99 -12.11 -6.93 7.37
N THR A 100 -11.19 -7.39 6.52
CA THR A 100 -10.29 -8.52 6.76
C THR A 100 -9.07 -8.15 7.60
N VAL A 101 -8.75 -6.86 7.72
CA VAL A 101 -7.66 -6.39 8.59
C VAL A 101 -8.16 -6.33 10.03
N GLU A 102 -7.80 -7.33 10.83
CA GLU A 102 -8.08 -7.35 12.26
C GLU A 102 -6.81 -7.77 13.05
N PRO A 103 -6.47 -7.07 14.14
CA PRO A 103 -7.09 -5.83 14.62
C PRO A 103 -6.84 -4.65 13.66
N LYS A 104 -7.69 -3.63 13.71
CA LYS A 104 -7.41 -2.36 13.02
C LYS A 104 -6.09 -1.76 13.50
N LEU A 105 -5.39 -1.12 12.59
CA LEU A 105 -4.06 -0.54 12.81
C LEU A 105 -4.20 0.85 13.41
N ASP A 106 -3.39 1.16 14.42
CA ASP A 106 -3.32 2.51 14.98
C ASP A 106 -2.34 3.38 14.15
N PRO A 107 -2.80 4.50 13.57
CA PRO A 107 -1.94 5.37 12.77
C PRO A 107 -0.77 5.98 13.56
N ALA A 108 -0.89 6.13 14.89
CA ALA A 108 0.18 6.70 15.71
C ALA A 108 1.36 5.73 15.87
N THR A 109 1.08 4.43 15.98
CA THR A 109 2.07 3.39 16.28
C THR A 109 2.48 2.54 15.08
N PHE A 110 1.70 2.54 14.01
CA PHE A 110 2.00 1.76 12.81
C PHE A 110 3.33 2.16 12.17
N ARG A 111 4.17 1.17 11.86
CA ARG A 111 5.44 1.34 11.14
C ARG A 111 5.61 0.23 10.11
N PHE A 112 6.12 0.56 8.93
CA PHE A 112 6.49 -0.49 7.98
C PHE A 112 7.69 -1.28 8.52
N PRO A 113 7.66 -2.63 8.42
CA PRO A 113 8.67 -3.51 9.00
C PRO A 113 10.09 -3.30 8.44
N PHE A 114 10.24 -2.59 7.31
CA PHE A 114 11.52 -2.36 6.64
C PHE A 114 11.88 -0.88 6.47
N ALA A 115 11.14 0.02 7.13
CA ALA A 115 11.41 1.45 7.04
C ALA A 115 12.77 1.84 7.65
N ALA A 116 13.28 1.07 8.60
CA ALA A 116 14.58 1.29 9.22
C ALA A 116 15.72 0.78 8.31
N GLY A 117 16.19 1.64 7.40
CA GLY A 117 17.28 1.32 6.47
C GLY A 117 18.07 2.52 5.93
N THR A 118 17.85 3.72 6.45
CA THR A 118 18.70 4.89 6.17
C THR A 118 19.11 5.54 7.48
N ARG A 119 20.10 4.96 8.14
CA ARG A 119 21.04 5.82 8.88
C ARG A 119 21.74 6.65 7.81
N HIS A 120 21.30 7.88 7.61
CA HIS A 120 22.20 8.91 7.12
C HIS A 120 23.29 9.05 8.18
N VAL A 121 24.47 8.48 7.91
CA VAL A 121 25.71 9.01 8.48
C VAL A 121 25.95 10.29 7.71
N ALA A 122 25.43 11.40 8.22
CA ALA A 122 25.92 12.73 7.90
C ALA A 122 26.94 13.08 8.98
N GLY A 123 28.17 13.37 8.57
CA GLY A 123 29.23 13.87 9.45
C GLY A 123 30.55 13.13 9.28
N ASP A 124 31.31 13.49 8.25
CA ASP A 124 32.68 14.00 8.45
C ASP A 124 33.08 14.83 7.22
N GLU A 125 32.75 16.12 7.24
CA GLU A 125 33.54 17.13 6.55
C GLU A 125 34.86 17.23 7.32
N GLY A 126 35.96 16.82 6.70
CA GLY A 126 37.22 16.73 7.42
C GLY A 126 38.43 16.47 6.52
N GLN A 127 38.89 17.55 5.89
CA GLN A 127 40.30 17.84 5.66
C GLN A 127 40.94 17.41 4.33
N ASP A 128 41.15 18.43 3.49
CA ASP A 128 42.33 18.63 2.65
C ASP A 128 43.57 17.91 3.17
N ARG A 129 44.25 17.20 2.26
CA ARG A 129 45.72 17.12 2.20
C ARG A 129 46.16 16.59 0.84
N ASN A 130 46.51 17.55 -0.02
CA ASN A 130 47.55 17.37 -1.02
C ASN A 130 48.86 17.08 -0.27
N PRO A 131 49.72 16.19 -0.79
CA PRO A 131 51.05 16.67 -1.08
C PRO A 131 51.56 16.20 -2.44
N GLU A 132 52.53 16.99 -2.89
CA GLU A 132 53.32 16.94 -4.12
C GLU A 132 53.96 15.58 -4.45
#